data_AF-A0A4Y2L299-F1
#
_entry.id   AF-A0A4Y2L299-F1
#
_cell.length_a   1.000
_cell.length_b   1.000
_cell.length_c   1.000
_cell.angle_alpha   90.00
_cell.angle_beta   90.00
_cell.angle_gamma   90.00
#
_symmetry.space_group_name_H-M   'P 1'
#
loop_
_entity.id
_entity.type
_entity.pdbx_description
1 polymer ?
#
loop_
_entity_poly.entity_id
_entity_poly.type
_entity_poly.pdbx_seq_one_letter_code
_entity_poly.pdbx_strand_id
1 'polypeptide(L)'
;MDSSRSAQTAVIQFLRAEGEHASQIYRRMQVVYEEQCLARCTIFRWCQRYEAGHVNITDLPRPCHMHVATNSATISAVDEVIWQNRQITTH
;
A
#
# COMPACT_ATOMS: atom_id res chain seq x y z
N MET A 1 16.20 -15.60 8.88
CA MET A 1 16.08 -14.81 7.63
C MET A 1 15.32 -13.55 7.94
N ASP A 2 15.63 -12.44 7.26
CA ASP A 2 14.82 -11.24 7.37
C ASP A 2 13.45 -11.49 6.73
N SER A 3 12.42 -11.63 7.56
CA SER A 3 11.03 -11.84 7.12
C SER A 3 10.30 -10.54 6.80
N SER A 4 11.05 -9.45 6.65
CA SER A 4 10.48 -8.17 6.27
C SER A 4 9.76 -8.26 4.92
N ARG A 5 8.70 -7.48 4.77
CA ARG A 5 7.88 -7.49 3.55
C ARG A 5 8.71 -7.10 2.32
N SER A 6 9.64 -6.16 2.47
CA SER A 6 10.59 -5.74 1.43
C SER A 6 11.55 -6.86 1.03
N ALA A 7 12.10 -7.61 2.00
CA ALA A 7 12.96 -8.75 1.71
C ALA A 7 12.22 -9.84 0.93
N GLN A 8 11.01 -10.19 1.35
CA GLN A 8 10.16 -11.14 0.64
C GLN A 8 9.82 -10.67 -0.79
N THR A 9 9.49 -9.39 -0.98
CA THR A 9 9.25 -8.82 -2.32
C THR A 9 10.50 -8.87 -3.21
N ALA A 10 11.69 -8.60 -2.65
CA ALA A 10 12.95 -8.67 -3.38
C ALA A 10 13.27 -10.12 -3.84
N VAL A 11 12.98 -11.13 -3.01
CA VAL A 11 13.12 -12.54 -3.40
C VAL A 11 12.15 -12.90 -4.53
N ILE A 12 10.90 -12.42 -4.48
CA ILE A 12 9.93 -12.63 -5.58
C ILE A 12 10.45 -12.02 -6.88
N GLN A 13 10.99 -10.80 -6.82
CA GLN A 13 11.55 -10.12 -7.98
C GLN A 13 12.75 -10.88 -8.58
N PHE A 14 13.66 -11.36 -7.73
CA PHE A 14 14.82 -12.13 -8.15
C PHE A 14 14.39 -13.43 -8.86
N LEU A 15 13.52 -14.23 -8.23
CA LEU A 15 13.04 -15.48 -8.82
C LEU A 15 12.24 -15.24 -10.11
N ARG A 16 11.55 -14.11 -10.22
CA ARG A 16 10.86 -13.76 -11.47
C ARG A 16 11.84 -13.39 -12.58
N ALA A 17 12.93 -12.69 -12.25
CA ALA A 17 13.99 -12.37 -13.20
C ALA A 17 14.74 -13.62 -13.70
N GLU A 18 14.83 -14.67 -12.87
CA GLU A 18 15.30 -16.00 -13.30
C GLU A 18 14.34 -16.72 -14.26
N GLY A 19 13.14 -16.18 -14.50
CA GLY A 19 12.13 -16.75 -15.39
C GLY A 19 11.20 -17.76 -14.74
N GLU A 20 11.17 -17.84 -13.39
CA GLU A 20 10.32 -18.81 -12.71
C GLU A 20 8.83 -18.46 -12.80
N HIS A 21 7.99 -19.49 -12.92
CA HIS A 21 6.55 -19.34 -12.89
C HIS A 21 6.05 -19.01 -11.47
N ALA A 22 4.99 -18.19 -11.35
CA ALA A 22 4.47 -17.72 -10.05
C ALA A 22 4.10 -18.87 -9.08
N SER A 23 3.68 -20.03 -9.60
CA SER A 23 3.41 -21.22 -8.79
C SER A 23 4.68 -21.86 -8.21
N GLN A 24 5.79 -21.80 -8.95
CA GLN A 24 7.10 -22.31 -8.51
C GLN A 24 7.70 -21.38 -7.45
N ILE A 25 7.57 -20.06 -7.67
CA ILE A 25 7.96 -19.02 -6.71
C ILE A 25 7.24 -19.22 -5.38
N TYR A 26 5.92 -19.48 -5.39
CA TYR A 26 5.16 -19.74 -4.16
C TYR A 26 5.69 -20.96 -3.38
N ARG A 27 5.99 -22.06 -4.08
CA ARG A 27 6.55 -23.26 -3.43
C ARG A 27 7.90 -22.99 -2.78
N ARG A 28 8.77 -22.23 -3.45
CA ARG A 28 10.08 -21.85 -2.89
C ARG A 28 9.95 -20.90 -1.71
N MET A 29 9.07 -19.90 -1.79
CA MET A 29 8.82 -19.01 -0.67
C MET A 29 8.24 -19.74 0.55
N GLN A 30 7.37 -20.73 0.32
CA GLN A 30 6.79 -21.52 1.40
C GLN A 30 7.84 -22.36 2.13
N VAL A 31 8.86 -22.88 1.43
CA VAL A 31 9.98 -23.60 2.06
C VAL A 31 10.89 -22.67 2.88
N VAL A 32 11.06 -21.42 2.42
CA VAL A 32 12.01 -20.48 3.02
C VAL A 32 11.43 -19.69 4.19
N TYR A 33 10.17 -19.26 4.06
CA TYR A 33 9.50 -18.39 5.03
C TYR A 33 8.39 -19.10 5.82
N GLU A 34 7.98 -20.30 5.41
CA GLU A 34 6.97 -21.12 6.08
C GLU A 34 5.72 -20.32 6.51
N GLU A 35 5.48 -20.18 7.82
CA GLU A 35 4.35 -19.42 8.38
C GLU A 35 4.41 -17.92 8.09
N GLN A 36 5.61 -17.39 7.85
CA GLN A 36 5.85 -15.96 7.59
C GLN A 36 5.78 -15.64 6.10
N CYS A 37 5.54 -16.65 5.25
CA CYS A 37 5.40 -16.48 3.81
C CYS A 37 4.20 -15.58 3.46
N LEU A 38 4.42 -14.65 2.53
CA LEU A 38 3.33 -13.88 1.94
C LEU A 38 2.24 -14.79 1.35
N ALA A 39 0.99 -14.36 1.47
CA ALA A 39 -0.14 -15.07 0.90
C ALA A 39 0.04 -15.28 -0.62
N ARG A 40 -0.41 -16.44 -1.12
CA ARG A 40 -0.30 -16.82 -2.53
C ARG A 40 -0.82 -15.73 -3.48
N CYS A 41 -1.95 -15.10 -3.15
CA CYS A 41 -2.54 -14.01 -3.95
C CYS A 41 -1.61 -12.79 -4.06
N THR A 42 -0.88 -12.46 -2.98
CA THR A 42 0.07 -11.36 -2.95
C THR A 42 1.27 -11.63 -3.86
N ILE A 43 1.81 -12.86 -3.81
CA ILE A 43 2.94 -13.29 -4.66
C ILE A 43 2.56 -13.25 -6.14
N PHE A 44 1.38 -13.77 -6.50
CA PHE A 44 0.89 -13.73 -7.88
C PHE A 44 0.71 -12.29 -8.39
N ARG A 45 0.18 -11.40 -7.54
CA ARG A 45 0.01 -9.98 -7.88
C ARG A 45 1.36 -9.29 -8.12
N TRP A 46 2.38 -9.62 -7.34
CA TRP A 46 3.74 -9.13 -7.57
C TRP A 46 4.35 -9.66 -8.85
N CYS A 47 4.22 -10.96 -9.13
CA CYS A 47 4.70 -11.54 -10.39
C CYS A 47 4.08 -10.83 -11.61
N GLN A 48 2.77 -10.56 -11.59
CA GLN A 48 2.09 -9.82 -12.66
C GLN A 48 2.58 -8.37 -12.80
N ARG A 49 2.92 -7.69 -11.70
CA ARG A 49 3.47 -6.33 -11.74
C ARG A 49 4.85 -6.30 -12.40
N TYR A 50 5.70 -7.26 -12.10
CA TYR A 50 7.03 -7.36 -12.69
C TYR A 50 6.98 -7.74 -14.19
N GLU A 51 6.02 -8.57 -14.61
CA GLU A 51 5.77 -8.82 -16.05
C GLU A 51 5.44 -7.55 -16.83
N ALA A 52 4.71 -6.62 -16.21
CA ALA A 52 4.38 -5.33 -16.80
C ALA A 52 5.55 -4.32 -16.75
N GLY A 53 6.77 -4.74 -16.40
CA GLY A 53 7.96 -3.90 -16.37
C GLY A 53 8.09 -3.01 -15.13
N HIS A 54 7.27 -3.20 -14.10
CA HIS A 54 7.37 -2.41 -12.86
C HIS A 54 8.48 -2.94 -11.95
N VAL A 55 9.68 -2.36 -12.03
CA VAL A 55 10.87 -2.75 -11.22
C VAL A 55 10.86 -2.12 -9.81
N ASN A 56 9.99 -1.13 -9.56
CA ASN A 56 10.05 -0.38 -8.31
C ASN A 56 9.54 -1.22 -7.11
N ILE A 57 10.45 -1.48 -6.17
CA ILE A 57 10.21 -2.23 -4.92
C ILE A 57 9.47 -1.36 -3.90
N THR A 58 9.57 -0.03 -4.03
CA THR A 58 8.87 0.90 -3.14
C THR A 58 7.39 0.95 -3.48
N ASP A 59 6.55 0.91 -2.44
CA ASP A 59 5.15 1.24 -2.59
C ASP A 59 5.07 2.66 -3.14
N LEU A 60 4.49 2.79 -4.34
CA LEU A 60 4.14 4.11 -4.86
C LEU A 60 3.27 4.81 -3.81
N PRO A 61 3.43 6.13 -3.61
CA PRO A 61 2.53 6.88 -2.76
C PRO A 61 1.12 6.55 -3.24
N ARG A 62 0.35 5.90 -2.36
CA ARG A 62 -1.07 5.69 -2.64
C ARG A 62 -1.63 7.07 -2.94
N PRO A 63 -2.51 7.24 -3.94
CA PRO A 63 -3.30 8.45 -4.08
C PRO A 63 -4.19 8.57 -2.84
N CYS A 64 -3.61 9.06 -1.77
CA CYS A 64 -4.18 9.21 -0.46
C CYS A 64 -4.55 10.67 -0.37
N HIS A 65 -5.75 10.97 -0.89
CA HIS A 65 -6.35 12.29 -0.94
C HIS A 65 -5.56 13.30 -1.79
N MET A 66 -6.23 13.85 -2.81
CA MET A 66 -5.82 15.16 -3.31
C MET A 66 -5.73 16.09 -2.09
N HIS A 67 -4.67 16.90 -2.01
CA HIS A 67 -4.71 18.11 -1.21
C HIS A 67 -5.98 18.87 -1.65
N VAL A 68 -7.10 18.66 -0.96
CA VAL A 68 -8.16 19.65 -0.89
C VAL A 68 -7.43 20.86 -0.37
N ALA A 69 -7.28 21.86 -1.23
CA ALA A 69 -6.69 23.14 -0.88
C ALA A 69 -7.42 23.61 0.38
N THR A 70 -6.76 23.37 1.50
CA THR A 70 -7.26 23.66 2.83
C THR A 70 -6.98 25.14 2.99
N ASN A 71 -7.73 25.96 2.24
CA ASN A 71 -7.74 27.39 2.45
C ASN A 71 -8.24 27.56 3.88
N SER A 72 -7.33 27.87 4.81
CA SER A 72 -7.63 28.05 6.23
C SER A 72 -8.79 29.02 6.43
N ALA A 73 -8.93 30.01 5.54
CA ALA A 73 -10.06 30.93 5.47
C ALA A 73 -11.42 30.22 5.35
N THR A 74 -11.53 29.16 4.54
CA THR A 74 -12.79 28.42 4.35
C THR A 74 -13.11 27.55 5.56
N ILE A 75 -12.11 26.98 6.23
CA ILE A 75 -12.31 26.24 7.49
C ILE A 75 -12.74 27.19 8.61
N SER A 76 -12.06 28.33 8.75
CA SER A 76 -12.41 29.33 9.76
C SER A 76 -13.83 29.89 9.57
N ALA A 77 -14.25 30.13 8.33
CA ALA A 77 -15.62 30.56 8.04
C ALA A 77 -16.67 29.50 8.44
N VAL A 78 -16.37 28.21 8.21
CA VAL A 78 -17.27 27.11 8.62
C VAL A 78 -17.30 26.97 10.15
N ASP A 79 -16.15 27.04 10.82
CA ASP A 79 -16.06 26.97 12.28
C ASP A 79 -16.80 28.15 12.94
N GLU A 80 -16.70 29.35 12.39
CA GLU A 80 -17.41 30.54 12.88
C GLU A 80 -18.94 30.37 12.80
N VAL A 81 -19.45 29.82 11.69
CA VAL A 81 -20.88 29.52 11.54
C VAL A 81 -21.36 28.46 12.55
N ILE A 82 -20.53 27.48 12.87
CA ILE A 82 -20.83 26.46 13.89
C ILE A 82 -20.86 27.09 15.30
N TRP A 83 -19.92 27.98 15.60
CA TRP A 83 -19.86 28.71 16.86
C TRP A 83 -21.08 29.62 17.07
N GLN A 84 -21.51 30.33 16.03
CA GLN A 84 -22.70 31.19 16.08
C GLN A 84 -23.99 30.38 16.30
N ASN A 85 -24.14 29.24 15.63
CA ASN A 85 -25.31 28.37 15.81
C ASN A 85 -25.38 27.71 17.20
N ARG A 86 -24.22 27.45 17.85
CA ARG A 86 -24.19 26.92 19.22
C ARG A 86 -24.66 27.92 20.29
N GLN A 87 -24.61 29.23 20.03
CA GLN A 87 -25.00 30.26 20.99
C GLN A 87 -26.51 30.55 21.00
N ILE A 88 -27.29 29.93 20.12
CA ILE A 88 -28.75 30.12 20.09
C ILE A 88 -29.38 29.27 21.22
N THR A 89 -29.39 29.85 22.43
CA THR A 89 -30.18 29.32 23.55
C THR A 89 -31.59 29.92 23.47
N THR A 90 -32.57 29.04 23.40
CA THR A 90 -34.01 29.31 23.27
C THR A 90 -34.56 29.98 24.54
N HIS A 91 -35.57 30.84 24.37
CA HIS A 91 -36.22 31.69 25.38
C HIS A 91 -36.94 30.92 26.51
#